data_AF-A0A1E5A5T6-F1
#
_entry.id   AF-A0A1E5A5T6-F1
#
_cell.length_a   1.000
_cell.length_b   1.000
_cell.length_c   1.000
_cell.angle_alpha   90.00
_cell.angle_beta   90.00
_cell.angle_gamma   90.00
#
_symmetry.space_group_name_H-M   'P 1'
#
loop_
_entity.id
_entity.type
_entity.pdbx_description
1 polymer ?
#
loop_
_entity_poly.entity_id
_entity_poly.type
_entity_poly.pdbx_seq_one_letter_code
_entity_poly.pdbx_strand_id
1 'polypeptide(L)'
;MGNRTKNCKRDCFFLFIFIFLFNIQIKAQNIDSIDFPDEVVENVKSLTALNKSKSYDALIGIAENYKEKHPEYKFMYDTYIMHAYFELREFDKVIEYAEPYMRRGETFLFEGALETTLGQAYIQKGRIEEGCALLKKVKNDEPQFIIAYGSNCYDYKEYKFSVPGNRLDIPTDLTVQTGDVVNFQATGKVIFGMFAGSAGPEGFKNGAFRNYNRTQEKNHGELFFTISSDPYLFYGLKYLHLIKSSGRIIFHINDKDIRNNSGSFSATIRVYENPK
;
A
#
# COMPACT_ATOMS: atom_id res chain seq x y z
N MET A 1 -9.68 -16.30 28.33
CA MET A 1 -9.13 -14.93 28.41
C MET A 1 -7.71 -14.97 27.87
N GLY A 2 -7.53 -14.67 26.58
CA GLY A 2 -6.23 -14.75 25.91
C GLY A 2 -5.56 -13.38 25.87
N ASN A 3 -4.32 -13.30 26.38
CA ASN A 3 -3.48 -12.11 26.32
C ASN A 3 -3.23 -11.70 24.85
N ARG A 4 -3.83 -10.59 24.40
CA ARG A 4 -3.44 -9.91 23.16
C ARG A 4 -2.10 -9.21 23.38
N THR A 5 -0.99 -9.90 23.14
CA THR A 5 0.31 -9.23 23.05
C THR A 5 0.36 -8.42 21.77
N LYS A 6 0.19 -7.09 21.87
CA LYS A 6 0.47 -6.11 20.80
C LYS A 6 1.99 -6.03 20.56
N ASN A 7 2.58 -7.08 20.00
CA ASN A 7 3.97 -7.08 19.53
C ASN A 7 3.98 -7.07 18.00
N CYS A 8 3.49 -5.98 17.41
CA CYS A 8 3.77 -5.67 16.02
C CYS A 8 5.14 -4.98 15.96
N LYS A 9 6.22 -5.76 16.09
CA LYS A 9 7.59 -5.27 15.84
C LYS A 9 7.71 -4.93 14.35
N ARG A 10 7.66 -3.63 14.06
CA ARG A 10 8.41 -2.80 13.08
C ARG A 10 8.80 -3.30 11.67
N ASP A 11 8.71 -4.58 11.32
CA ASP A 11 9.41 -5.13 10.15
C ASP A 11 8.55 -5.29 8.88
N CYS A 12 7.23 -5.02 8.92
CA CYS A 12 6.35 -5.27 7.78
C CYS A 12 6.02 -4.05 6.91
N PHE A 13 6.49 -2.84 7.23
CA PHE A 13 5.85 -1.61 6.72
C PHE A 13 6.65 -0.77 5.72
N PHE A 14 7.77 -1.28 5.19
CA PHE A 14 8.76 -0.41 4.53
C PHE A 14 8.56 -0.11 3.04
N LEU A 15 7.57 -0.70 2.35
CA LEU A 15 7.59 -0.69 0.87
C LEU A 15 6.42 0.04 0.17
N PHE A 16 5.32 0.39 0.84
CA PHE A 16 4.11 0.85 0.14
C PHE A 16 3.81 2.36 0.17
N ILE A 17 4.57 3.16 0.91
CA ILE A 17 4.26 4.59 1.08
C ILE A 17 4.77 5.46 -0.09
N PHE A 18 5.72 4.95 -0.89
CA PHE A 18 6.45 5.70 -1.93
C PHE A 18 5.63 6.22 -3.12
N ILE A 19 4.35 5.88 -3.25
CA ILE A 19 3.56 6.22 -4.45
C ILE A 19 2.46 7.23 -4.15
N PHE A 20 2.09 7.42 -2.87
CA PHE A 20 0.85 8.12 -2.54
C PHE A 20 0.96 9.64 -2.51
N LEU A 21 2.07 10.19 -2.01
CA LEU A 21 2.13 11.62 -1.71
C LEU A 21 2.33 12.52 -2.94
N PHE A 22 2.77 11.97 -4.08
CA PHE A 22 3.06 12.79 -5.28
C PHE A 22 2.61 12.24 -6.63
N ASN A 23 1.85 11.14 -6.66
CA ASN A 23 0.93 10.89 -7.79
C ASN A 23 -0.37 11.70 -7.67
N ILE A 24 -0.48 12.54 -6.64
CA ILE A 24 -0.84 13.93 -6.89
C ILE A 24 0.27 14.50 -7.81
N GLN A 25 0.29 14.06 -9.08
CA GLN A 25 0.26 15.05 -10.13
C GLN A 25 -0.75 16.03 -9.59
N ILE A 26 -0.28 17.18 -9.11
CA ILE A 26 -1.06 18.39 -9.14
C ILE A 26 -1.79 18.21 -10.45
N LYS A 27 -3.11 17.92 -10.42
CA LYS A 27 -3.87 17.87 -11.65
C LYS A 27 -3.60 19.25 -12.19
N ALA A 28 -2.67 19.36 -13.15
CA ALA A 28 -2.13 20.65 -13.55
C ALA A 28 -3.29 21.54 -14.02
N GLN A 29 -4.35 20.87 -14.46
CA GLN A 29 -5.73 21.30 -14.64
C GLN A 29 -6.30 22.25 -13.58
N ASN A 30 -5.83 22.25 -12.32
CA ASN A 30 -6.28 23.19 -11.28
C ASN A 30 -5.29 24.32 -11.00
N ILE A 31 -3.99 24.19 -11.31
CA ILE A 31 -3.09 25.36 -11.23
C ILE A 31 -3.48 26.38 -12.30
N ASP A 32 -3.87 25.91 -13.47
CA ASP A 32 -4.32 26.78 -14.57
C ASP A 32 -5.57 27.62 -14.19
N SER A 33 -6.28 27.27 -13.11
CA SER A 33 -7.46 27.99 -12.62
C SER A 33 -7.14 29.07 -11.57
N ILE A 34 -5.92 29.10 -11.04
CA ILE A 34 -5.47 30.07 -10.04
C ILE A 34 -4.48 31.00 -10.72
N ASP A 35 -4.79 32.29 -10.74
CA ASP A 35 -3.94 33.34 -11.33
C ASP A 35 -2.71 33.57 -10.45
N PHE A 36 -1.66 32.78 -10.67
CA PHE A 36 -0.36 32.94 -10.02
C PHE A 36 0.54 33.86 -10.86
N PRO A 37 1.39 34.68 -10.22
CA PRO A 37 2.43 35.40 -10.94
C PRO A 37 3.32 34.44 -11.76
N ASP A 38 3.73 34.84 -12.96
CA ASP A 38 4.57 34.03 -13.85
C ASP A 38 5.82 33.49 -13.14
N GLU A 39 6.43 34.30 -12.28
CA GLU A 39 7.59 33.89 -11.48
C GLU A 39 7.27 32.71 -10.54
N VAL A 40 6.10 32.72 -9.90
CA VAL A 40 5.66 31.63 -9.01
C VAL A 40 5.40 30.35 -9.81
N VAL A 41 4.81 30.49 -11.01
CA VAL A 41 4.59 29.36 -11.92
C VAL A 41 5.93 28.72 -12.33
N GLU A 42 6.92 29.53 -12.69
CA GLU A 42 8.26 29.04 -13.03
C GLU A 42 8.97 28.41 -11.82
N ASN A 43 8.83 28.98 -10.63
CA ASN A 43 9.32 28.40 -9.38
C ASN A 43 8.73 26.99 -9.14
N VAL A 44 7.42 26.82 -9.30
CA VAL A 44 6.73 25.52 -9.16
C VAL A 44 7.19 24.51 -10.19
N LYS A 45 7.38 24.93 -11.45
CA LYS A 45 7.91 24.07 -12.52
C LYS A 45 9.31 23.56 -12.16
N SER A 46 10.17 24.44 -11.67
CA SER A 46 11.52 24.09 -11.20
C SER A 46 11.49 23.05 -10.07
N LEU A 47 10.69 23.29 -9.02
CA LEU A 47 10.55 22.34 -7.91
C LEU A 47 9.97 20.99 -8.37
N THR A 48 9.02 21.01 -9.30
CA THR A 48 8.44 19.79 -9.89
C THR A 48 9.48 19.00 -10.68
N ALA A 49 10.37 19.67 -11.42
CA ALA A 49 11.46 19.01 -12.12
C ALA A 49 12.43 18.32 -11.15
N LEU A 50 12.84 19.01 -10.08
CA LEU A 50 13.71 18.45 -9.04
C LEU A 50 13.06 17.28 -8.32
N ASN A 51 11.75 17.36 -8.07
CA ASN A 51 11.00 16.25 -7.47
C ASN A 51 10.99 15.02 -8.37
N LYS A 52 10.74 15.21 -9.68
CA LYS A 52 10.79 14.13 -10.68
C LYS A 52 12.18 13.51 -10.81
N SER A 53 13.25 14.30 -10.68
CA SER A 53 14.63 13.81 -10.66
C SER A 53 15.08 13.29 -9.29
N LYS A 54 14.20 13.30 -8.28
CA LYS A 54 14.48 12.90 -6.88
C LYS A 54 15.65 13.66 -6.26
N SER A 55 15.85 14.90 -6.66
CA SER A 55 16.92 15.79 -6.17
C SER A 55 16.44 16.56 -4.93
N TYR A 56 16.10 15.82 -3.87
CA TYR A 56 15.35 16.34 -2.73
C TYR A 56 16.11 17.41 -1.91
N ASP A 57 17.43 17.26 -1.69
CA ASP A 57 18.21 18.29 -0.98
C ASP A 57 18.23 19.63 -1.74
N ALA A 58 18.41 19.56 -3.07
CA ALA A 58 18.38 20.74 -3.93
C ALA A 58 16.99 21.38 -3.98
N LEU A 59 15.94 20.55 -4.01
CA LEU A 59 14.55 20.99 -3.94
C LEU A 59 14.29 21.77 -2.65
N ILE A 60 14.71 21.25 -1.49
CA ILE A 60 14.54 21.92 -0.20
C ILE A 60 15.23 23.28 -0.21
N GLY A 61 16.51 23.33 -0.60
CA GLY A 61 17.27 24.60 -0.63
C GLY A 61 16.64 25.66 -1.56
N ILE A 62 16.18 25.25 -2.74
CA ILE A 62 15.53 26.16 -3.69
C ILE A 62 14.14 26.60 -3.20
N ALA A 63 13.36 25.69 -2.64
CA ALA A 63 12.03 26.00 -2.11
C ALA A 63 12.09 26.95 -0.91
N GLU A 64 13.06 26.80 -0.02
CA GLU A 64 13.32 27.72 1.10
C GLU A 64 13.60 29.15 0.59
N ASN A 65 14.47 29.28 -0.41
CA ASN A 65 14.77 30.57 -1.03
C ASN A 65 13.55 31.19 -1.73
N TYR A 66 12.71 30.39 -2.42
CA TYR A 66 11.47 30.90 -3.00
C TYR A 66 10.46 31.34 -1.95
N LYS A 67 10.36 30.59 -0.84
CA LYS A 67 9.51 30.91 0.30
C LYS A 67 9.88 32.24 0.97
N GLU A 68 11.17 32.54 1.08
CA GLU A 68 11.64 33.82 1.62
C GLU A 68 11.28 35.00 0.71
N LYS A 69 11.37 34.81 -0.61
CA LYS A 69 11.04 35.85 -1.59
C LYS A 69 9.54 36.10 -1.74
N HIS A 70 8.74 35.05 -1.57
CA HIS A 70 7.31 35.04 -1.85
C HIS A 70 6.52 34.46 -0.66
N PRO A 71 6.52 35.12 0.51
CA PRO A 71 5.93 34.60 1.75
C PRO A 71 4.42 34.36 1.67
N GLU A 72 3.71 35.06 0.79
CA GLU A 72 2.28 34.86 0.52
C GLU A 72 1.97 33.50 -0.12
N TYR A 73 2.93 32.89 -0.81
CA TYR A 73 2.83 31.54 -1.39
C TYR A 73 3.58 30.50 -0.54
N LYS A 74 3.95 30.85 0.70
CA LYS A 74 4.71 30.00 1.62
C LYS A 74 4.15 28.57 1.73
N PHE A 75 2.84 28.42 1.84
CA PHE A 75 2.20 27.10 1.99
C PHE A 75 2.50 26.16 0.82
N MET A 76 2.65 26.70 -0.40
CA MET A 76 2.95 25.94 -1.60
C MET A 76 4.37 25.39 -1.53
N TYR A 77 5.34 26.24 -1.19
CA TYR A 77 6.73 25.82 -1.03
C TYR A 77 6.91 24.85 0.13
N ASP A 78 6.26 25.10 1.27
CA ASP A 78 6.27 24.18 2.41
C ASP A 78 5.70 22.80 2.06
N THR A 79 4.74 22.71 1.13
CA THR A 79 4.25 21.42 0.61
C THR A 79 5.36 20.62 -0.07
N TYR A 80 6.15 21.27 -0.93
CA TYR A 80 7.28 20.63 -1.60
C TYR A 80 8.38 20.23 -0.61
N ILE A 81 8.68 21.10 0.36
CA ILE A 81 9.69 20.84 1.40
C ILE A 81 9.28 19.64 2.26
N MET A 82 8.02 19.60 2.73
CA MET A 82 7.51 18.47 3.51
C MET A 82 7.57 17.17 2.72
N HIS A 83 7.22 17.18 1.43
CA HIS A 83 7.35 15.99 0.60
C HIS A 83 8.81 15.53 0.48
N ALA A 84 9.73 16.45 0.22
CA ALA A 84 11.15 16.12 0.14
C ALA A 84 11.69 15.52 1.45
N TYR A 85 11.34 16.10 2.60
CA TYR A 85 11.68 15.51 3.90
C TYR A 85 11.05 14.15 4.13
N PHE A 86 9.81 13.95 3.68
CA PHE A 86 9.14 12.65 3.77
C PHE A 86 9.88 11.58 2.98
N GLU A 87 10.28 11.89 1.74
CA GLU A 87 11.03 11.00 0.86
C GLU A 87 12.43 10.69 1.39
N LEU A 88 13.08 11.67 2.02
CA LEU A 88 14.35 11.51 2.75
C LEU A 88 14.18 10.78 4.09
N ARG A 89 12.95 10.45 4.50
CA ARG A 89 12.60 9.81 5.78
C ARG A 89 12.95 10.66 7.01
N GLU A 90 13.03 11.97 6.84
CA GLU A 90 13.22 12.94 7.92
C GLU A 90 11.86 13.31 8.54
N PHE A 91 11.16 12.32 9.11
CA PHE A 91 9.78 12.50 9.57
C PHE A 91 9.62 13.54 10.69
N ASP A 92 10.67 13.79 11.49
CA ASP A 92 10.65 14.87 12.49
C ASP A 92 10.53 16.24 11.82
N LYS A 93 11.19 16.43 10.67
CA LYS A 93 11.10 17.66 9.87
C LYS A 93 9.74 17.81 9.21
N VAL A 94 9.17 16.72 8.71
CA VAL A 94 7.78 16.73 8.21
C VAL A 94 6.82 17.21 9.30
N ILE A 95 6.94 16.68 10.52
CA ILE A 95 6.12 17.05 11.67
C ILE A 95 6.32 18.53 12.03
N GLU A 96 7.57 19.00 12.08
CA GLU A 96 7.94 20.39 12.36
C GLU A 96 7.25 21.37 11.41
N TYR A 97 7.20 21.04 10.11
CA TYR A 97 6.55 21.87 9.10
C TYR A 97 5.03 21.75 9.13
N ALA A 98 4.48 20.54 9.30
CA ALA A 98 3.04 20.27 9.15
C ALA A 98 2.20 20.70 10.37
N GLU A 99 2.66 20.47 11.59
CA GLU A 99 1.88 20.75 12.81
C GLU A 99 1.40 22.20 12.92
N PRO A 100 2.21 23.24 12.62
CA PRO A 100 1.75 24.62 12.66
C PRO A 100 0.52 24.89 11.78
N TYR A 101 0.46 24.31 10.57
CA TYR A 101 -0.69 24.44 9.68
C TYR A 101 -1.93 23.75 10.27
N MET A 102 -1.73 22.54 10.81
CA MET A 102 -2.81 21.77 11.44
C MET A 102 -3.41 22.51 12.65
N ARG A 103 -2.58 23.14 13.48
CA ARG A 103 -3.02 23.93 14.63
C ARG A 103 -3.81 25.19 14.25
N ARG A 104 -3.49 25.80 13.11
CA ARG A 104 -4.22 26.98 12.60
C ARG A 104 -5.50 26.63 11.85
N GLY A 105 -5.75 25.34 11.60
CA GLY A 105 -6.87 24.89 10.76
C GLY A 105 -6.71 25.28 9.29
N GLU A 106 -5.47 25.49 8.85
CA GLU A 106 -5.16 25.82 7.45
C GLU A 106 -5.19 24.55 6.61
N THR A 107 -5.97 24.57 5.53
CA THR A 107 -6.00 23.49 4.55
C THR A 107 -4.95 23.71 3.47
N PHE A 108 -4.35 22.63 3.00
CA PHE A 108 -3.44 22.67 1.86
C PHE A 108 -4.22 22.75 0.56
N LEU A 109 -3.51 22.91 -0.57
CA LEU A 109 -4.11 22.93 -1.92
C LEU A 109 -5.04 21.74 -2.18
N PHE A 110 -4.81 20.61 -1.51
CA PHE A 110 -5.58 19.40 -1.64
C PHE A 110 -6.17 19.03 -0.28
N GLU A 111 -7.48 18.80 -0.25
CA GLU A 111 -8.20 18.33 0.93
C GLU A 111 -7.56 17.04 1.44
N GLY A 112 -7.25 17.00 2.74
CA GLY A 112 -6.67 15.83 3.40
C GLY A 112 -5.17 15.61 3.17
N ALA A 113 -4.48 16.41 2.35
CA ALA A 113 -3.05 16.21 2.09
C ALA A 113 -2.19 16.44 3.35
N LEU A 114 -2.54 17.45 4.16
CA LEU A 114 -1.83 17.75 5.40
C LEU A 114 -2.05 16.64 6.45
N GLU A 115 -3.31 16.23 6.66
CA GLU A 115 -3.68 15.12 7.54
C GLU A 115 -3.01 13.82 7.11
N THR A 116 -2.94 13.56 5.80
CA THR A 116 -2.27 12.37 5.25
C THR A 116 -0.79 12.38 5.56
N THR A 117 -0.11 13.48 5.22
CA THR A 117 1.34 13.63 5.36
C THR A 117 1.74 13.58 6.84
N LEU A 118 1.08 14.37 7.69
CA LEU A 118 1.33 14.40 9.13
C LEU A 118 0.95 13.07 9.79
N GLY A 119 -0.18 12.48 9.41
CA GLY A 119 -0.64 11.20 9.94
C GLY A 119 0.34 10.07 9.67
N GLN A 120 0.87 10.01 8.43
CA GLN A 120 1.90 9.05 8.08
C GLN A 120 3.23 9.32 8.80
N ALA A 121 3.65 10.58 8.92
CA ALA A 121 4.87 10.93 9.65
C ALA A 121 4.79 10.50 11.13
N TYR A 122 3.65 10.72 11.79
CA TYR A 122 3.40 10.22 13.15
C TYR A 122 3.50 8.71 13.24
N ILE A 123 2.87 7.97 12.32
CA ILE A 123 2.96 6.51 12.28
C ILE A 123 4.42 6.05 12.16
N GLN A 124 5.21 6.66 11.27
CA GLN A 124 6.62 6.32 11.08
C GLN A 124 7.48 6.62 12.32
N LYS A 125 7.12 7.64 13.11
CA LYS A 125 7.73 7.95 14.40
C LYS A 125 7.22 7.09 15.56
N GLY A 126 6.28 6.17 15.32
CA GLY A 126 5.68 5.32 16.34
C GLY A 126 4.53 5.97 17.13
N ARG A 127 4.09 7.18 16.75
CA ARG A 127 2.90 7.87 17.27
C ARG A 127 1.65 7.37 16.55
N ILE A 128 1.41 6.05 16.61
CA ILE A 128 0.40 5.36 15.79
C ILE A 128 -1.00 5.93 16.00
N GLU A 129 -1.43 6.11 17.26
CA GLU A 129 -2.78 6.58 17.60
C GLU A 129 -3.05 7.98 17.04
N GLU A 130 -2.09 8.89 17.18
CA GLU A 130 -2.19 10.26 16.66
C GLU A 130 -2.24 10.28 15.14
N GLY A 131 -1.39 9.48 14.50
CA GLY A 131 -1.38 9.38 13.04
C GLY A 131 -2.69 8.83 12.49
N CYS A 132 -3.23 7.80 13.12
CA CYS A 132 -4.50 7.19 12.73
C CYS A 132 -5.71 8.10 12.99
N ALA A 133 -5.67 8.92 14.04
CA ALA A 133 -6.70 9.93 14.30
C ALA A 133 -6.76 11.00 13.20
N LEU A 134 -5.61 11.37 12.62
CA LEU A 134 -5.55 12.27 11.46
C LEU A 134 -6.05 11.59 10.19
N LEU A 135 -5.53 10.40 9.87
CA LEU A 135 -5.91 9.68 8.65
C LEU A 135 -7.41 9.34 8.60
N LYS A 136 -8.05 9.11 9.75
CA LYS A 136 -9.50 8.89 9.84
C LYS A 136 -10.34 10.07 9.30
N LYS A 137 -9.79 11.29 9.32
CA LYS A 137 -10.50 12.50 8.85
C LYS A 137 -10.46 12.65 7.33
N VAL A 138 -9.55 11.95 6.67
CA VAL A 138 -9.31 12.06 5.23
C VAL A 138 -10.34 11.21 4.49
N LYS A 139 -11.15 11.83 3.64
CA LYS A 139 -12.06 11.15 2.72
C LYS A 139 -11.31 10.80 1.45
N ASN A 140 -10.83 9.58 1.34
CA ASN A 140 -10.06 9.15 0.18
C ASN A 140 -10.32 7.67 -0.14
N ASP A 141 -10.96 7.45 -1.30
CA ASP A 141 -11.34 6.11 -1.76
C ASP A 141 -10.26 5.44 -2.63
N GLU A 142 -9.09 6.07 -2.78
CA GLU A 142 -7.98 5.51 -3.50
C GLU A 142 -7.51 4.22 -2.82
N PRO A 143 -7.42 3.08 -3.55
CA PRO A 143 -7.10 1.79 -2.94
C PRO A 143 -5.82 1.79 -2.11
N GLN A 144 -4.80 2.49 -2.57
CA GLN A 144 -3.52 2.62 -1.88
C GLN A 144 -3.61 3.41 -0.57
N PHE A 145 -4.51 4.41 -0.47
CA PHE A 145 -4.80 5.08 0.80
C PHE A 145 -5.44 4.10 1.78
N ILE A 146 -6.51 3.43 1.35
CA ILE A 146 -7.25 2.47 2.18
C ILE A 146 -6.32 1.36 2.68
N ILE A 147 -5.45 0.84 1.80
CA ILE A 147 -4.45 -0.15 2.16
C ILE A 147 -3.49 0.39 3.24
N ALA A 148 -2.93 1.58 3.04
CA ALA A 148 -1.97 2.16 3.98
C ALA A 148 -2.63 2.52 5.33
N TYR A 149 -3.83 3.11 5.29
CA TYR A 149 -4.60 3.45 6.47
C TYR A 149 -5.05 2.19 7.22
N GLY A 150 -5.74 1.27 6.53
CA GLY A 150 -6.23 0.01 7.08
C GLY A 150 -5.13 -0.79 7.76
N SER A 151 -3.99 -0.97 7.09
CA SER A 151 -2.91 -1.81 7.63
C SER A 151 -2.10 -1.18 8.77
N ASN A 152 -2.10 0.15 8.90
CA ASN A 152 -1.46 0.83 10.04
C ASN A 152 -2.39 1.03 11.23
N CYS A 153 -3.67 1.29 10.96
CA CYS A 153 -4.58 1.85 11.94
C CYS A 153 -5.58 0.87 12.52
N TYR A 154 -5.65 -0.33 11.96
CA TYR A 154 -6.56 -1.37 12.40
C TYR A 154 -5.79 -2.57 12.90
N ASP A 155 -6.26 -3.13 14.00
CA ASP A 155 -5.84 -4.46 14.42
C ASP A 155 -6.26 -5.47 13.34
N TYR A 156 -5.44 -6.48 13.12
CA TYR A 156 -5.78 -7.57 12.20
C TYR A 156 -6.15 -8.85 12.96
N LYS A 157 -6.94 -9.69 12.29
CA LYS A 157 -7.13 -11.10 12.67
C LYS A 157 -6.27 -11.96 11.76
N GLU A 158 -5.46 -12.84 12.35
CA GLU A 158 -4.60 -13.78 11.62
C GLU A 158 -5.25 -15.16 11.51
N TYR A 159 -5.23 -15.72 10.30
CA TYR A 159 -5.77 -17.03 9.97
C TYR A 159 -4.69 -17.85 9.27
N LYS A 160 -4.58 -19.13 9.62
CA LYS A 160 -3.59 -20.05 9.06
C LYS A 160 -4.27 -21.23 8.41
N PHE A 161 -3.79 -21.60 7.22
CA PHE A 161 -4.37 -22.67 6.42
C PHE A 161 -3.27 -23.59 5.90
N SER A 162 -3.55 -24.89 5.86
CA SER A 162 -2.77 -25.84 5.08
C SER A 162 -3.44 -26.02 3.72
N VAL A 163 -2.70 -25.74 2.66
CA VAL A 163 -3.19 -25.84 1.28
C VAL A 163 -2.51 -27.05 0.62
N PRO A 164 -3.17 -28.22 0.55
CA PRO A 164 -2.58 -29.41 -0.05
C PRO A 164 -2.37 -29.24 -1.55
N GLY A 165 -1.22 -29.70 -2.04
CA GLY A 165 -0.82 -29.60 -3.46
C GLY A 165 -1.72 -30.34 -4.44
N ASN A 166 -2.46 -31.33 -3.93
CA ASN A 166 -3.27 -32.27 -4.68
C ASN A 166 -4.79 -32.00 -4.58
N ARG A 167 -5.19 -30.77 -4.25
CA ARG A 167 -6.60 -30.35 -4.26
C ARG A 167 -6.75 -29.01 -4.98
N LEU A 168 -7.86 -28.87 -5.69
CA LEU A 168 -8.26 -27.63 -6.32
C LEU A 168 -9.35 -26.95 -5.49
N ASP A 169 -9.50 -25.64 -5.72
CA ASP A 169 -10.62 -24.82 -5.26
C ASP A 169 -10.94 -25.05 -3.77
N ILE A 170 -9.91 -24.92 -2.92
CA ILE A 170 -9.98 -25.30 -1.51
C ILE A 170 -10.70 -24.17 -0.74
N PRO A 171 -11.97 -24.35 -0.32
CA PRO A 171 -12.68 -23.32 0.41
C PRO A 171 -12.16 -23.24 1.84
N THR A 172 -12.06 -22.03 2.36
CA THR A 172 -11.80 -21.77 3.78
C THR A 172 -13.10 -21.53 4.54
N ASP A 173 -13.05 -21.44 5.87
CA ASP A 173 -14.13 -20.89 6.69
C ASP A 173 -14.06 -19.35 6.81
N LEU A 174 -12.98 -18.73 6.33
CA LEU A 174 -12.76 -17.29 6.37
C LEU A 174 -13.61 -16.56 5.33
N THR A 175 -14.46 -15.66 5.82
CA THR A 175 -15.20 -14.69 5.01
C THR A 175 -14.59 -13.31 5.15
N VAL A 176 -14.49 -12.58 4.04
CA VAL A 176 -14.06 -11.18 3.98
C VAL A 176 -15.18 -10.32 3.40
N GLN A 177 -15.13 -9.02 3.66
CA GLN A 177 -16.05 -8.01 3.15
C GLN A 177 -15.36 -7.08 2.15
N THR A 178 -16.14 -6.51 1.22
CA THR A 178 -15.67 -5.41 0.37
C THR A 178 -15.10 -4.28 1.23
N GLY A 179 -13.90 -3.83 0.89
CA GLY A 179 -13.17 -2.80 1.61
C GLY A 179 -12.20 -3.32 2.68
N ASP A 180 -12.28 -4.60 3.06
CA ASP A 180 -11.24 -5.19 3.92
C ASP A 180 -9.88 -5.11 3.23
N VAL A 181 -8.82 -4.95 4.02
CA VAL A 181 -7.45 -5.07 3.55
C VAL A 181 -6.91 -6.42 3.99
N VAL A 182 -6.30 -7.16 3.07
CA VAL A 182 -5.80 -8.51 3.32
C VAL A 182 -4.31 -8.60 3.03
N ASN A 183 -3.53 -9.01 4.03
CA ASN A 183 -2.14 -9.45 3.85
C ASN A 183 -2.13 -10.97 3.64
N PHE A 184 -1.56 -11.42 2.52
CA PHE A 184 -1.50 -12.84 2.18
C PHE A 184 -0.04 -13.27 1.99
N GLN A 185 0.39 -14.21 2.83
CA GLN A 185 1.71 -14.81 2.81
C GLN A 185 1.57 -16.33 2.78
N ALA A 186 2.55 -17.02 2.21
CA ALA A 186 2.62 -18.46 2.29
C ALA A 186 4.06 -18.96 2.31
N THR A 187 4.25 -20.15 2.85
CA THR A 187 5.51 -20.90 2.81
C THR A 187 5.23 -22.36 2.46
N GLY A 188 6.26 -23.20 2.43
CA GLY A 188 6.12 -24.63 2.15
C GLY A 188 6.50 -24.97 0.72
N LYS A 189 6.19 -26.20 0.31
CA LYS A 189 6.64 -26.77 -0.96
C LYS A 189 5.64 -27.79 -1.48
N VAL A 190 5.36 -27.73 -2.77
CA VAL A 190 4.59 -28.74 -3.50
C VAL A 190 5.47 -29.36 -4.58
N ILE A 191 5.36 -30.68 -4.75
CA ILE A 191 5.98 -31.44 -5.83
C ILE A 191 4.92 -31.59 -6.92
N PHE A 192 5.23 -31.17 -8.15
CA PHE A 192 4.31 -31.09 -9.29
C PHE A 192 4.52 -32.25 -10.28
N GLY A 193 4.52 -33.47 -9.76
CA GLY A 193 4.90 -34.67 -10.50
C GLY A 193 6.41 -34.81 -10.73
N MET A 194 6.78 -35.93 -11.35
CA MET A 194 8.19 -36.36 -11.52
C MET A 194 9.01 -35.39 -12.38
N PHE A 195 8.41 -34.81 -13.42
CA PHE A 195 9.14 -34.02 -14.41
C PHE A 195 9.23 -32.53 -14.07
N ALA A 196 8.19 -31.94 -13.48
CA ALA A 196 8.23 -30.52 -13.12
C ALA A 196 9.05 -30.28 -11.84
N GLY A 197 9.18 -31.29 -10.99
CA GLY A 197 9.94 -31.19 -9.74
C GLY A 197 9.10 -30.51 -8.67
N SER A 198 9.61 -29.46 -8.04
CA SER A 198 8.95 -28.85 -6.88
C SER A 198 9.14 -27.34 -6.81
N ALA A 199 8.12 -26.64 -6.34
CA ALA A 199 8.11 -25.18 -6.23
C ALA A 199 7.57 -24.71 -4.88
N GLY A 200 7.98 -23.50 -4.50
CA GLY A 200 7.36 -22.74 -3.41
C GLY A 200 6.03 -22.11 -3.85
N PRO A 201 5.38 -21.35 -2.95
CA PRO A 201 4.08 -20.75 -3.20
C PRO A 201 4.04 -19.80 -4.42
N GLU A 202 5.17 -19.21 -4.82
CA GLU A 202 5.27 -18.33 -5.99
C GLU A 202 5.26 -19.08 -7.33
N GLY A 203 5.30 -20.42 -7.29
CA GLY A 203 5.34 -21.28 -8.46
C GLY A 203 6.68 -21.26 -9.21
N PHE A 204 6.68 -21.86 -10.39
CA PHE A 204 7.84 -21.87 -11.31
C PHE A 204 7.94 -20.56 -12.08
N LYS A 205 9.04 -19.83 -11.89
CA LYS A 205 9.30 -18.57 -12.60
C LYS A 205 9.59 -18.81 -14.09
N ASN A 206 9.55 -17.74 -14.88
CA ASN A 206 9.91 -17.72 -16.31
C ASN A 206 8.95 -18.46 -17.27
N GLY A 207 7.72 -18.73 -16.83
CA GLY A 207 6.70 -19.31 -17.72
C GLY A 207 6.90 -20.78 -18.07
N ALA A 208 7.70 -21.52 -17.29
CA ALA A 208 7.74 -22.96 -17.36
C ALA A 208 6.32 -23.54 -17.19
N PHE A 209 6.00 -24.59 -17.97
CA PHE A 209 4.74 -25.34 -17.87
C PHE A 209 3.44 -24.53 -18.10
N ARG A 210 3.50 -23.37 -18.77
CA ARG A 210 2.32 -22.51 -19.06
C ARG A 210 1.10 -23.24 -19.65
N ASN A 211 1.30 -24.25 -20.49
CA ASN A 211 0.21 -25.04 -21.09
C ASN A 211 -0.62 -25.83 -20.05
N TYR A 212 -0.02 -26.07 -18.88
CA TYR A 212 -0.62 -26.76 -17.74
C TYR A 212 -1.21 -25.79 -16.71
N ASN A 213 -1.20 -24.48 -16.95
CA ASN A 213 -1.78 -23.50 -16.04
C ASN A 213 -3.29 -23.42 -16.19
N ARG A 214 -4.02 -23.27 -15.08
CA ARG A 214 -5.45 -22.94 -15.08
C ARG A 214 -5.69 -21.51 -15.56
N THR A 215 -4.79 -20.59 -15.22
CA THR A 215 -4.79 -19.20 -15.69
C THR A 215 -3.40 -18.79 -16.17
N GLN A 216 -3.34 -18.02 -17.27
CA GLN A 216 -2.09 -17.54 -17.85
C GLN A 216 -1.52 -16.30 -17.13
N GLU A 217 -2.29 -15.70 -16.21
CA GLU A 217 -1.87 -14.53 -15.44
C GLU A 217 -0.91 -14.85 -14.27
N LYS A 218 -0.78 -16.14 -13.95
CA LYS A 218 -0.02 -16.65 -12.80
C LYS A 218 1.04 -17.67 -13.26
N ASN A 219 2.08 -17.85 -12.45
CA ASN A 219 3.10 -18.87 -12.69
C ASN A 219 2.51 -20.28 -12.52
N HIS A 220 3.12 -21.29 -13.15
CA HIS A 220 2.72 -22.67 -12.91
C HIS A 220 2.96 -23.05 -11.45
N GLY A 221 1.98 -23.68 -10.81
CA GLY A 221 2.06 -24.07 -9.40
C GLY A 221 2.00 -22.92 -8.39
N GLU A 222 1.76 -21.68 -8.84
CA GLU A 222 1.56 -20.53 -7.94
C GLU A 222 0.30 -20.72 -7.09
N LEU A 223 0.42 -20.40 -5.81
CA LEU A 223 -0.68 -20.30 -4.86
C LEU A 223 -1.29 -18.89 -4.92
N PHE A 224 -2.60 -18.84 -5.11
CA PHE A 224 -3.39 -17.61 -5.05
C PHE A 224 -4.75 -17.91 -4.43
N PHE A 225 -5.53 -16.86 -4.14
CA PHE A 225 -6.92 -17.03 -3.75
C PHE A 225 -7.87 -16.18 -4.58
N THR A 226 -9.13 -16.57 -4.58
CA THR A 226 -10.26 -15.78 -5.08
C THR A 226 -11.31 -15.63 -3.98
N ILE A 227 -12.28 -14.74 -4.20
CA ILE A 227 -13.45 -14.63 -3.33
C ILE A 227 -14.61 -15.38 -4.00
N SER A 228 -15.38 -16.14 -3.23
CA SER A 228 -16.45 -17.00 -3.76
C SER A 228 -17.49 -16.26 -4.61
N SER A 229 -17.74 -14.98 -4.32
CA SER A 229 -18.65 -14.11 -5.09
C SER A 229 -18.05 -13.57 -6.39
N ASP A 230 -16.73 -13.64 -6.55
CA ASP A 230 -15.99 -13.13 -7.71
C ASP A 230 -14.79 -14.05 -8.02
N PRO A 231 -15.04 -15.21 -8.66
CA PRO A 231 -14.02 -16.22 -8.91
C PRO A 231 -13.01 -15.83 -10.00
N TYR A 232 -13.18 -14.67 -10.64
CA TYR A 232 -12.32 -14.19 -11.73
C TYR A 232 -11.25 -13.18 -11.24
N LEU A 233 -11.36 -12.70 -10.00
CA LEU A 233 -10.40 -11.78 -9.41
C LEU A 233 -9.34 -12.52 -8.58
N PHE A 234 -8.11 -12.58 -9.11
CA PHE A 234 -7.01 -13.36 -8.55
C PHE A 234 -6.11 -12.57 -7.60
N TYR A 235 -6.09 -12.96 -6.32
CA TYR A 235 -5.22 -12.40 -5.30
C TYR A 235 -3.99 -13.29 -5.09
N GLY A 236 -2.86 -12.87 -5.66
CA GLY A 236 -1.57 -13.58 -5.53
C GLY A 236 -0.82 -13.27 -4.25
N LEU A 237 0.35 -13.88 -4.09
CA LEU A 237 1.27 -13.60 -2.98
C LEU A 237 1.82 -12.18 -3.09
N LYS A 238 1.22 -11.25 -2.35
CA LYS A 238 1.63 -9.84 -2.22
C LYS A 238 1.32 -9.37 -0.80
N TYR A 239 2.01 -8.32 -0.38
CA TYR A 239 1.91 -7.81 0.98
C TYR A 239 0.49 -7.34 1.36
N LEU A 240 -0.25 -6.63 0.52
CA LEU A 240 -1.58 -6.14 0.88
C LEU A 240 -2.51 -6.09 -0.34
N HIS A 241 -3.77 -6.46 -0.14
CA HIS A 241 -4.83 -6.45 -1.15
C HIS A 241 -6.06 -5.75 -0.61
N LEU A 242 -6.65 -4.84 -1.39
CA LEU A 242 -7.98 -4.33 -1.12
C LEU A 242 -9.03 -5.31 -1.68
N ILE A 243 -9.91 -5.80 -0.81
CA ILE A 243 -10.98 -6.71 -1.20
C ILE A 243 -12.07 -5.95 -1.94
N LYS A 244 -12.36 -6.38 -3.17
CA LYS A 244 -13.32 -5.74 -4.09
C LYS A 244 -14.72 -6.36 -4.01
N SER A 245 -14.85 -7.53 -3.40
CA SER A 245 -16.11 -8.28 -3.28
C SER A 245 -16.17 -9.05 -1.96
N SER A 246 -17.37 -9.16 -1.37
CA SER A 246 -17.59 -9.89 -0.12
C SER A 246 -17.84 -11.39 -0.37
N GLY A 247 -17.20 -12.25 0.40
CA GLY A 247 -17.43 -13.69 0.30
C GLY A 247 -16.39 -14.51 1.03
N ARG A 248 -16.38 -15.82 0.75
CA ARG A 248 -15.45 -16.77 1.33
C ARG A 248 -14.16 -16.82 0.52
N ILE A 249 -13.02 -16.91 1.19
CA ILE A 249 -11.73 -17.13 0.52
C ILE A 249 -11.64 -18.58 0.02
N ILE A 250 -11.24 -18.73 -1.24
CA ILE A 250 -10.99 -20.02 -1.91
C ILE A 250 -9.54 -20.03 -2.40
N PHE A 251 -8.73 -20.98 -1.93
CA PHE A 251 -7.36 -21.15 -2.38
C PHE A 251 -7.27 -21.98 -3.67
N HIS A 252 -6.31 -21.61 -4.50
CA HIS A 252 -6.04 -22.22 -5.80
C HIS A 252 -4.55 -22.46 -5.98
N ILE A 253 -4.22 -23.57 -6.63
CA ILE A 253 -2.88 -23.83 -7.15
C ILE A 253 -2.99 -23.81 -8.68
N ASN A 254 -2.11 -23.05 -9.34
CA ASN A 254 -2.18 -22.84 -10.79
C ASN A 254 -1.65 -24.04 -11.58
N ASP A 255 -2.38 -25.14 -11.57
CA ASP A 255 -2.05 -26.39 -12.25
C ASP A 255 -3.33 -27.13 -12.67
N LYS A 256 -3.38 -27.62 -13.91
CA LYS A 256 -4.49 -28.39 -14.46
C LYS A 256 -4.50 -29.84 -13.98
N ASP A 257 -3.36 -30.44 -13.66
CA ASP A 257 -3.27 -31.87 -13.31
C ASP A 257 -2.71 -32.09 -11.90
N ILE A 258 -3.48 -31.67 -10.90
CA ILE A 258 -3.10 -31.80 -9.49
C ILE A 258 -2.99 -33.23 -8.95
N ARG A 259 -3.37 -34.26 -9.71
CA ARG A 259 -3.44 -35.65 -9.22
C ARG A 259 -2.06 -36.25 -8.93
N ASN A 260 -1.04 -35.77 -9.63
CA ASN A 260 0.35 -36.19 -9.43
C ASN A 260 1.11 -35.24 -8.47
N ASN A 261 0.40 -34.28 -7.86
CA ASN A 261 0.99 -33.36 -6.91
C ASN A 261 1.09 -33.96 -5.52
N SER A 262 2.06 -33.51 -4.74
CA SER A 262 2.21 -33.90 -3.33
C SER A 262 2.83 -32.78 -2.50
N GLY A 263 2.69 -32.85 -1.17
CA GLY A 263 3.12 -31.78 -0.27
C GLY A 263 2.02 -30.74 -0.03
N SER A 264 2.39 -29.61 0.57
CA SER A 264 1.44 -28.54 0.91
C SER A 264 2.14 -27.19 1.10
N PHE A 265 1.35 -26.14 0.97
CA PHE A 265 1.72 -24.80 1.43
C PHE A 265 1.09 -24.50 2.80
N SER A 266 1.76 -23.67 3.57
CA SER A 266 1.23 -23.06 4.80
C SER A 266 0.91 -21.60 4.50
N ALA A 267 -0.37 -21.29 4.34
CA ALA A 267 -0.86 -19.95 4.04
C ALA A 267 -1.22 -19.20 5.33
N THR A 268 -0.86 -17.93 5.41
CA THR A 268 -1.27 -17.00 6.47
C THR A 268 -2.00 -15.83 5.83
N ILE A 269 -3.21 -15.56 6.31
CA ILE A 269 -4.02 -14.41 5.92
C ILE A 269 -4.23 -13.53 7.14
N ARG A 270 -3.89 -12.24 7.02
CA ARG A 270 -4.26 -11.23 8.01
C ARG A 270 -5.32 -10.32 7.41
N VAL A 271 -6.45 -10.21 8.09
CA VAL A 271 -7.56 -9.36 7.67
C VAL A 271 -7.60 -8.13 8.57
N TYR A 272 -7.44 -6.96 7.97
CA TYR A 272 -7.67 -5.66 8.58
C TYR A 272 -9.10 -5.27 8.22
N GLU A 273 -10.00 -5.42 9.18
CA GLU A 273 -11.43 -5.17 8.98
C GLU A 273 -11.65 -3.72 8.56
N ASN A 274 -12.45 -3.52 7.52
CA ASN A 274 -12.65 -2.21 6.91
C ASN A 274 -12.97 -1.12 7.96
N PRO A 275 -12.17 -0.03 8.04
CA PRO A 275 -12.64 1.23 8.61
C PRO A 275 -13.95 1.66 7.96
N LYS A 276 -15.08 1.39 8.58
CA LYS A 276 -16.32 2.11 8.24
C LYS A 276 -16.18 3.59 8.57
#